data_AF-A0A356TS00-F1
#
_entry.id   AF-A0A356TS00-F1
#
_cell.length_a   1.000
_cell.length_b   1.000
_cell.length_c   1.000
_cell.angle_alpha   90.00
_cell.angle_beta   90.00
_cell.angle_gamma   90.00
#
_symmetry.space_group_name_H-M   'P 1'
#
loop_
_entity.id
_entity.type
_entity.pdbx_description
1 polymer ?
#
loop_
_entity_poly.entity_id
_entity_poly.type
_entity_poly.pdbx_seq_one_letter_code
_entity_poly.pdbx_strand_id
1 'polypeptide(L)'
;FELNGQPRQVRVRDRAATATVKENERATKEPGSVGAPMPGSVVDVLVEVGGSVAKGDALVVLSAMKMETVVASPVAGEVARVVVAKGETLAAGDLLVELKTAGASATAQPA
;
A
#
# COMPACT_ATOMS: atom_id res chain seq x y z
N PHE A 1 -30.53 -23.96 -14.18
CA PHE A 1 -31.71 -24.38 -13.39
C PHE A 1 -32.62 -25.19 -14.31
N GLU A 2 -33.43 -26.09 -13.76
CA GLU A 2 -34.40 -26.84 -14.55
C GLU A 2 -35.72 -26.09 -14.61
N LEU A 3 -36.24 -25.93 -15.83
CA LEU A 3 -37.58 -25.40 -16.07
C LEU A 3 -38.29 -26.41 -16.96
N ASN A 4 -39.36 -27.02 -16.45
CA ASN A 4 -40.16 -28.04 -17.15
C ASN A 4 -39.35 -29.25 -17.65
N GLY A 5 -38.42 -29.78 -16.84
CA GLY A 5 -37.66 -30.99 -17.16
C GLY A 5 -36.59 -30.83 -18.25
N GLN A 6 -36.33 -29.60 -18.71
CA GLN A 6 -35.22 -29.30 -19.60
C GLN A 6 -34.14 -28.48 -18.87
N PRO A 7 -32.87 -28.93 -18.84
CA PRO A 7 -31.80 -28.20 -18.20
C PRO A 7 -31.48 -26.91 -18.99
N ARG A 8 -31.66 -25.74 -18.35
CA ARG A 8 -31.30 -24.44 -18.92
C ARG A 8 -29.98 -23.95 -18.29
N GLN A 9 -28.99 -23.67 -19.13
CA GLN A 9 -27.77 -22.99 -18.73
C GLN A 9 -27.98 -21.47 -18.81
N VAL A 10 -27.85 -20.79 -17.68
CA VAL A 10 -27.88 -19.32 -17.62
C VAL A 10 -26.52 -18.84 -17.15
N ARG A 11 -25.87 -18.02 -17.98
CA ARG A 11 -24.63 -17.34 -17.60
C ARG A 11 -24.99 -16.08 -16.84
N VAL A 12 -24.90 -16.14 -15.51
CA VAL A 12 -25.01 -14.96 -14.65
C VAL A 12 -23.66 -14.28 -14.64
N ARG A 13 -23.58 -13.05 -15.18
CA ARG A 13 -22.39 -12.22 -14.97
C ARG A 13 -22.39 -11.74 -13.52
N ASP A 14 -21.34 -12.07 -12.79
CA ASP A 14 -21.09 -11.53 -11.47
C ASP A 14 -20.73 -10.04 -11.62
N ARG A 15 -21.58 -9.16 -11.08
CA ARG A 15 -21.42 -7.70 -11.14
C ARG A 15 -20.70 -7.14 -9.91
N ALA A 16 -20.38 -7.98 -8.91
CA ALA A 16 -19.76 -7.57 -7.65
C ALA A 16 -18.24 -7.74 -7.62
N ALA A 17 -17.66 -8.56 -8.51
CA ALA A 17 -16.21 -8.79 -8.55
C ALA A 17 -15.50 -7.84 -9.52
N THR A 18 -15.53 -6.52 -9.23
CA THR A 18 -14.52 -5.60 -9.79
C THR A 18 -13.41 -5.44 -8.76
N ALA A 19 -12.76 -6.55 -8.40
CA ALA A 19 -11.46 -6.48 -7.75
C ALA A 19 -10.43 -6.15 -8.85
N THR A 20 -10.49 -4.92 -9.37
CA THR A 20 -9.36 -4.33 -10.07
C THR A 20 -8.23 -4.31 -9.07
N VAL A 21 -7.32 -5.28 -9.16
CA VAL A 21 -5.99 -5.18 -8.58
C VAL A 21 -5.36 -3.99 -9.28
N LYS A 22 -5.56 -2.82 -8.71
CA LYS A 22 -4.91 -1.59 -9.15
C LYS A 22 -3.43 -1.85 -8.95
N GLU A 23 -2.67 -1.82 -10.04
CA GLU A 23 -1.24 -2.04 -9.98
C GLU A 23 -0.65 -0.80 -9.29
N ASN A 24 -0.30 -0.95 -8.01
CA ASN A 24 0.24 0.14 -7.23
C ASN A 24 1.68 0.39 -7.65
N GLU A 25 2.09 1.66 -7.56
CA GLU A 25 3.48 2.05 -7.78
C GLU A 25 4.39 1.31 -6.78
N ARG A 26 5.56 0.87 -7.21
CA ARG A 26 6.51 0.18 -6.32
C ARG A 26 7.47 1.16 -5.66
N ALA A 27 7.82 0.87 -4.42
CA ALA A 27 8.84 1.62 -3.70
C ALA A 27 10.21 1.47 -4.37
N THR A 28 10.94 2.58 -4.47
CA THR A 28 12.35 2.60 -4.86
C THR A 28 13.25 2.18 -3.70
N LYS A 29 14.54 1.97 -3.97
CA LYS A 29 15.54 1.68 -2.92
C LYS A 29 15.98 2.92 -2.13
N GLU A 30 15.38 4.08 -2.41
CA GLU A 30 15.75 5.32 -1.76
C GLU A 30 15.22 5.34 -0.33
N PRO A 31 15.97 5.90 0.62
CA PRO A 31 15.55 5.95 2.03
C PRO A 31 14.28 6.79 2.24
N GLY A 32 13.93 7.67 1.28
CA GLY A 32 12.68 8.41 1.28
C GLY A 32 11.48 7.63 0.75
N SER A 33 11.69 6.50 0.07
CA SER A 33 10.61 5.70 -0.50
C SER A 33 10.23 4.56 0.45
N VAL A 34 9.08 4.68 1.11
CA VAL A 34 8.61 3.69 2.08
C VAL A 34 7.67 2.69 1.41
N GLY A 35 8.14 1.46 1.23
CA GLY A 35 7.36 0.36 0.68
C GLY A 35 6.63 -0.47 1.74
N ALA A 36 5.59 -1.18 1.32
CA ALA A 36 4.86 -2.14 2.13
C ALA A 36 5.78 -3.33 2.48
N PRO A 37 6.05 -3.61 3.77
CA PRO A 37 6.93 -4.71 4.17
C PRO A 37 6.30 -6.09 3.95
N MET A 38 4.98 -6.15 3.89
CA MET A 38 4.20 -7.36 3.73
C MET A 38 2.93 -7.05 2.93
N PRO A 39 2.38 -8.03 2.18
CA PRO A 39 1.10 -7.84 1.50
C PRO A 39 -0.02 -7.74 2.52
N GLY A 40 -1.00 -6.89 2.26
CA GLY A 40 -2.08 -6.63 3.20
C GLY A 40 -3.05 -5.55 2.73
N SER A 41 -3.81 -5.01 3.67
CA SER A 41 -4.76 -3.92 3.43
C SER A 41 -4.45 -2.73 4.33
N VAL A 42 -4.67 -1.52 3.84
CA VAL A 42 -4.49 -0.30 4.63
C VAL A 42 -5.65 -0.15 5.60
N VAL A 43 -5.35 -0.18 6.89
CA VAL A 43 -6.34 0.07 7.96
C VAL A 43 -6.51 1.57 8.17
N ASP A 44 -5.39 2.28 8.23
CA ASP A 44 -5.37 3.72 8.44
C ASP A 44 -4.07 4.35 7.95
N VAL A 45 -4.16 5.62 7.56
CA VAL A 45 -3.02 6.46 7.21
C VAL A 45 -2.91 7.53 8.29
N LEU A 46 -1.78 7.57 8.98
CA LEU A 46 -1.56 8.45 10.14
C LEU A 46 -0.85 9.75 9.77
N VAL A 47 -0.48 9.91 8.50
CA VAL A 47 0.29 11.04 7.99
C VAL A 47 -0.39 11.68 6.80
N GLU A 48 -0.14 12.97 6.62
CA GLU A 48 -0.64 13.77 5.51
C GLU A 48 0.51 14.39 4.73
N VAL A 49 0.26 14.72 3.47
CA VAL A 49 1.24 15.40 2.62
C VAL A 49 1.60 16.76 3.22
N GLY A 50 2.90 17.05 3.30
CA GLY A 50 3.46 18.24 3.97
C GLY A 50 3.69 18.05 5.47
N GLY A 51 3.36 16.89 6.04
CA GLY A 51 3.62 16.58 7.44
C GLY A 51 5.10 16.31 7.70
N SER A 52 5.64 16.86 8.79
CA SER A 52 6.98 16.50 9.29
C SER A 52 6.91 15.19 10.09
N VAL A 53 7.80 14.25 9.79
CA VAL A 53 7.92 12.97 10.47
C VAL A 53 9.34 12.74 10.97
N ALA A 54 9.48 12.15 12.15
CA ALA A 54 10.75 11.71 12.70
C ALA A 54 11.04 10.25 12.35
N LYS A 55 12.30 9.84 12.51
CA LYS A 55 12.68 8.43 12.39
C LYS A 55 11.94 7.61 13.45
N GLY A 56 11.23 6.58 13.01
CA GLY A 56 10.42 5.71 13.87
C GLY A 56 8.96 6.14 14.01
N ASP A 57 8.56 7.29 13.46
CA ASP A 57 7.17 7.73 13.52
C ASP A 57 6.26 6.81 12.69
N ALA A 58 5.05 6.59 13.20
CA ALA A 58 4.06 5.76 12.56
C ALA A 58 3.50 6.47 11.30
N LEU A 59 3.62 5.82 10.15
CA LEU A 59 3.15 6.36 8.87
C LEU A 59 1.79 5.78 8.50
N VAL A 60 1.70 4.46 8.46
CA VAL A 60 0.53 3.72 7.97
C VAL A 60 0.33 2.48 8.83
N VAL A 61 -0.93 2.13 9.07
CA VAL A 61 -1.32 0.87 9.71
C VAL A 61 -1.80 -0.09 8.62
N LEU A 62 -1.11 -1.23 8.50
CA LEU A 62 -1.47 -2.31 7.58
C LEU A 62 -2.10 -3.45 8.36
N SER A 63 -3.05 -4.15 7.75
CA SER A 63 -3.59 -5.41 8.27
C SER A 63 -3.33 -6.53 7.27
N ALA A 64 -2.73 -7.61 7.75
CA ALA A 64 -2.69 -8.88 7.03
C ALA A 64 -3.11 -10.01 7.97
N MET A 65 -3.99 -10.89 7.49
CA MET A 65 -4.41 -12.10 8.23
C MET A 65 -4.89 -11.81 9.67
N LYS A 66 -5.63 -10.70 9.88
CA LYS A 66 -6.13 -10.21 11.19
C LYS A 66 -5.03 -9.71 12.15
N MET A 67 -3.81 -9.52 11.67
CA MET A 67 -2.74 -8.87 12.41
C MET A 67 -2.50 -7.47 11.86
N GLU A 68 -2.57 -6.49 12.73
CA GLU A 68 -2.23 -5.10 12.41
C GLU A 68 -0.73 -4.88 12.62
N THR A 69 -0.09 -4.20 11.68
CA THR A 69 1.33 -3.87 11.71
C THR A 69 1.49 -2.40 11.36
N VAL A 70 2.19 -1.67 12.22
CA VAL A 70 2.49 -0.26 12.01
C VAL A 70 3.77 -0.15 11.19
N VAL A 71 3.69 0.54 10.06
CA VAL A 71 4.87 0.88 9.25
C VAL A 71 5.44 2.18 9.78
N ALA A 72 6.65 2.11 10.31
CA ALA A 72 7.38 3.25 10.86
C ALA A 72 8.30 3.90 9.82
N SER A 73 8.55 5.19 9.97
CA SER A 73 9.44 5.93 9.07
C SER A 73 10.91 5.52 9.26
N PRO A 74 11.64 5.14 8.20
CA PRO A 74 13.06 4.77 8.31
C PRO A 74 13.97 5.98 8.58
N VAL A 75 13.50 7.18 8.25
CA VAL A 75 14.25 8.44 8.27
C VAL A 75 13.37 9.61 8.74
N ALA A 76 13.99 10.67 9.26
CA ALA A 76 13.28 11.91 9.52
C ALA A 76 13.19 12.75 8.23
N GLY A 77 12.05 13.37 7.99
CA GLY A 77 11.81 14.16 6.78
C GLY A 77 10.39 14.73 6.72
N GLU A 78 10.01 15.23 5.55
CA GLU A 78 8.67 15.73 5.27
C GLU A 78 7.96 14.77 4.32
N VAL A 79 6.67 14.53 4.52
CA VAL A 79 5.86 13.69 3.63
C VAL A 79 5.63 14.41 2.31
N ALA A 80 6.30 13.95 1.25
CA ALA A 80 6.16 14.51 -0.09
C ALA A 80 4.87 14.02 -0.77
N ARG A 81 4.55 12.73 -0.61
CA ARG A 81 3.39 12.11 -1.24
C ARG A 81 2.90 10.90 -0.44
N VAL A 82 1.59 10.74 -0.37
CA VAL A 82 0.95 9.50 0.11
C VAL A 82 0.22 8.88 -1.07
N VAL A 83 0.56 7.63 -1.41
CA VAL A 83 0.04 6.96 -2.62
C VAL A 83 -1.16 6.05 -2.30
N VAL A 84 -1.32 5.71 -1.03
CA VAL A 84 -2.29 4.72 -0.55
C VAL A 84 -3.46 5.36 0.19
N ALA A 85 -4.63 4.74 0.08
CA ALA A 85 -5.83 5.13 0.81
C ALA A 85 -6.30 4.05 1.78
N LYS A 86 -7.07 4.45 2.79
CA LYS A 86 -7.74 3.54 3.72
C LYS A 86 -8.62 2.52 2.97
N GLY A 87 -8.47 1.25 3.32
CA GLY A 87 -9.16 0.11 2.69
C GLY A 87 -8.52 -0.41 1.40
N GLU A 88 -7.45 0.23 0.90
CA GLU A 88 -6.74 -0.23 -0.28
C GLU A 88 -5.93 -1.50 0.02
N THR A 89 -5.88 -2.42 -0.95
CA THR A 89 -5.09 -3.66 -0.84
C THR A 89 -3.75 -3.45 -1.54
N LEU A 90 -2.67 -3.90 -0.89
CA LEU A 90 -1.30 -3.68 -1.28
C LEU A 90 -0.55 -5.01 -1.34
N ALA A 91 0.35 -5.14 -2.31
CA ALA A 91 1.34 -6.19 -2.36
C ALA A 91 2.62 -5.79 -1.61
N ALA A 92 3.49 -6.77 -1.35
CA ALA A 92 4.81 -6.49 -0.79
C ALA A 92 5.62 -5.62 -1.77
N GLY A 93 6.20 -4.54 -1.26
CA GLY A 93 6.99 -3.58 -2.04
C GLY A 93 6.20 -2.48 -2.72
N ASP A 94 4.86 -2.45 -2.58
CA ASP A 94 4.06 -1.30 -3.05
C ASP A 94 4.43 -0.05 -2.26
N LEU A 95 4.53 1.08 -2.95
CA LEU A 95 4.85 2.39 -2.38
C LEU A 95 3.69 2.87 -1.51
N LEU A 96 3.98 3.13 -0.24
CA LEU A 96 3.03 3.69 0.72
C LEU A 96 3.12 5.21 0.73
N VAL A 97 4.33 5.68 1.05
CA VAL A 97 4.63 7.08 1.35
C VAL A 97 6.00 7.42 0.77
N GLU A 98 6.08 8.60 0.19
CA GLU A 98 7.30 9.22 -0.29
C GLU A 98 7.67 10.36 0.65
N LEU A 99 8.89 10.32 1.19
CA LEU A 99 9.43 11.26 2.14
C LEU A 99 10.54 12.07 1.47
N LYS A 100 10.42 13.39 1.56
CA LYS A 100 11.47 14.33 1.24
C LYS A 100 12.40 14.44 2.43
N THR A 101 13.55 13.78 2.35
CA THR A 101 14.63 14.00 3.31
C THR A 101 15.62 15.01 2.76
N ALA A 102 16.19 15.84 3.63
CA ALA A 102 17.24 16.78 3.26
C ALA A 102 18.61 16.09 2.98
N GLY A 103 18.67 14.75 2.96
CA GLY A 103 19.92 13.99 2.98
C GLY A 103 19.95 12.71 2.14
N ALA A 104 19.19 12.62 1.06
CA ALA A 104 19.20 11.47 0.15
C ALA A 104 19.58 11.86 -1.29
N SER A 105 20.73 12.50 -1.45
CA SER A 105 21.58 12.25 -2.60
C SER A 105 22.89 11.69 -2.06
N ALA A 106 23.36 10.59 -2.62
CA ALA A 106 24.56 9.82 -2.27
C ALA A 106 24.43 8.82 -1.09
N THR A 107 24.24 7.53 -1.43
CA THR A 107 25.33 6.53 -1.43
C THR A 107 24.81 5.24 -2.05
N ALA A 108 25.08 5.07 -3.35
CA ALA A 108 25.10 3.74 -3.96
C ALA A 108 26.23 2.95 -3.30
N GLN A 109 25.90 1.76 -2.80
CA GLN A 109 26.82 0.90 -2.06
C GLN A 109 27.92 0.33 -2.98
N PRO A 110 29.19 0.26 -2.53
CA PRO A 110 30.33 -0.21 -3.31
C PRO A 110 30.56 -1.74 -3.24
N ALA A 111 31.28 -2.21 -4.27
CA ALA A 111 31.99 -3.49 -4.48
C ALA A 111 31.16 -4.74 -4.85
#